data_AF-D7BC54-F1
#
_entry.id   AF-D7BC54-F1
#
_cell.length_a   1.000
_cell.length_b   1.000
_cell.length_c   1.000
_cell.angle_alpha   90.00
_cell.angle_beta   90.00
_cell.angle_gamma   90.00
#
_symmetry.space_group_name_H-M   'P 1'
#
loop_
_entity.id
_entity.type
_entity.pdbx_description
1 polymer ?
#
loop_
_entity_poly.entity_id
_entity_poly.type
_entity_poly.pdbx_seq_one_letter_code
_entity_poly.pdbx_strand_id
1 'polypeptide(L)'
;MIRFPDDRIWQVEEWIFQGFLQDARPYLKEVPELAKLVYRVLDAGEPVLDLRGTGQKSLRELRLLVMLVRRDNLRFRGRNFADRDRFSVYLSALEELFRLATERP
;
A
#
# COMPACT_ATOMS: atom_id res chain seq x y z
N MET A 1 8.05 4.47 0.98
CA MET A 1 7.66 4.67 2.41
C MET A 1 6.28 5.30 2.47
N ILE A 2 5.47 4.99 3.50
CA ILE A 2 4.18 5.66 3.75
C ILE A 2 4.23 6.36 5.11
N ARG A 3 3.83 7.63 5.18
CA ARG A 3 3.73 8.41 6.44
C ARG A 3 2.27 8.59 6.82
N PHE A 4 1.89 8.25 8.04
CA PHE A 4 0.54 8.36 8.56
C PHE A 4 0.30 9.70 9.28
N PRO A 5 -0.97 10.12 9.49
CA PRO A 5 -1.29 11.37 10.20
C PRO A 5 -0.79 11.45 11.64
N ASP A 6 -0.56 10.33 12.31
CA ASP A 6 -0.12 10.19 13.69
C ASP A 6 1.38 9.90 13.83
N ASP A 7 2.15 10.34 12.84
CA ASP A 7 3.61 10.16 12.74
C ASP A 7 4.10 8.71 12.67
N ARG A 8 3.19 7.72 12.61
CA ARG A 8 3.56 6.34 12.27
C ARG A 8 4.07 6.28 10.84
N ILE A 9 5.01 5.36 10.62
CA ILE A 9 5.68 5.20 9.33
C ILE A 9 5.62 3.72 8.95
N TRP A 10 5.20 3.45 7.73
CA TRP A 10 5.45 2.16 7.09
C TRP A 10 6.70 2.28 6.21
N GLN A 11 7.81 1.77 6.73
CA GLN A 11 9.12 1.76 6.07
C GLN A 11 9.51 0.33 5.75
N VAL A 12 9.62 0.05 4.46
CA VAL A 12 9.92 -1.27 3.91
C VAL A 12 10.97 -1.15 2.81
N GLU A 13 11.50 -2.28 2.37
CA GLU A 13 12.38 -2.33 1.20
C GLU A 13 11.70 -1.76 -0.05
N GLU A 14 12.50 -1.17 -0.94
CA GLU A 14 12.01 -0.50 -2.14
C GLU A 14 11.15 -1.42 -3.02
N TRP A 15 11.56 -2.67 -3.20
CA TRP A 15 10.82 -3.63 -4.03
C TRP A 15 9.43 -3.97 -3.45
N ILE A 16 9.26 -3.93 -2.11
CA ILE A 16 7.96 -4.13 -1.45
C ILE A 16 7.08 -2.92 -1.71
N PHE A 17 7.63 -1.71 -1.55
CA PHE A 17 6.90 -0.48 -1.79
C PHE A 17 6.45 -0.37 -3.26
N GLN A 18 7.36 -0.61 -4.20
CA GLN A 18 7.05 -0.59 -5.64
C GLN A 18 6.07 -1.71 -6.02
N GLY A 19 6.24 -2.92 -5.48
CA GLY A 19 5.31 -4.04 -5.68
C GLY A 19 3.89 -3.69 -5.25
N PHE A 20 3.73 -3.09 -4.06
CA PHE A 20 2.44 -2.61 -3.58
C PHE A 20 1.82 -1.58 -4.53
N LEU A 21 2.59 -0.59 -4.98
CA LEU A 21 2.07 0.43 -5.91
C LEU A 21 1.65 -0.17 -7.26
N GLN A 22 2.41 -1.12 -7.80
CA GLN A 22 2.06 -1.80 -9.05
C GLN A 22 0.80 -2.64 -8.91
N ASP A 23 0.70 -3.44 -7.84
CA ASP A 23 -0.47 -4.26 -7.57
C ASP A 23 -1.72 -3.41 -7.25
N ALA A 24 -1.53 -2.20 -6.71
CA ALA A 24 -2.60 -1.26 -6.41
C ALA A 24 -3.22 -0.62 -7.65
N ARG A 25 -2.47 -0.49 -8.76
CA ARG A 25 -2.89 0.24 -9.98
C ARG A 25 -4.29 -0.14 -10.48
N PRO A 26 -4.67 -1.42 -10.60
CA PRO A 26 -5.99 -1.81 -11.10
C PRO A 26 -7.17 -1.33 -10.22
N TYR A 27 -6.90 -1.03 -8.95
CA TYR A 27 -7.91 -0.69 -7.94
C TYR A 27 -8.01 0.81 -7.65
N LEU A 28 -7.14 1.65 -8.22
CA LEU A 28 -7.11 3.09 -7.91
C LEU A 28 -8.44 3.82 -8.22
N LYS A 29 -9.22 3.31 -9.17
CA LYS A 29 -10.57 3.83 -9.47
C LYS A 29 -11.56 3.69 -8.29
N GLU A 30 -11.31 2.76 -7.36
CA GLU A 30 -12.16 2.51 -6.19
C GLU A 30 -11.77 3.39 -4.98
N VAL A 31 -10.64 4.10 -5.07
CA VAL A 31 -10.03 4.88 -3.97
C VAL A 31 -9.61 6.28 -4.46
N PRO A 32 -10.55 7.14 -4.89
CA PRO A 32 -10.24 8.34 -5.66
C PRO A 32 -9.47 9.42 -4.89
N GLU A 33 -9.57 9.53 -3.56
CA GLU A 33 -8.76 10.51 -2.81
C GLU A 33 -7.32 10.05 -2.67
N LEU A 34 -7.12 8.76 -2.35
CA LEU A 34 -5.81 8.16 -2.24
C LEU A 34 -5.13 8.06 -3.61
N ALA A 35 -5.88 7.79 -4.68
CA ALA A 35 -5.37 7.68 -6.04
C ALA A 35 -4.64 8.96 -6.48
N LYS A 36 -5.13 10.15 -6.12
CA LYS A 36 -4.45 11.43 -6.42
C LYS A 36 -3.04 11.49 -5.83
N LEU A 37 -2.86 10.93 -4.63
CA LEU A 37 -1.56 10.89 -3.95
C LEU A 37 -0.68 9.79 -4.54
N VAL A 38 -1.25 8.61 -4.79
CA VAL A 38 -0.53 7.49 -5.40
C VAL A 38 -0.04 7.82 -6.81
N TYR A 39 -0.82 8.53 -7.63
CA TYR A 39 -0.37 8.97 -8.96
C TYR A 39 0.81 9.94 -8.86
N ARG A 40 0.85 10.86 -7.89
CA ARG A 40 2.04 11.71 -7.68
C ARG A 40 3.28 10.87 -7.40
N VAL A 41 3.16 9.86 -6.54
CA VAL A 41 4.25 8.93 -6.22
C VAL A 41 4.72 8.16 -7.45
N LEU A 42 3.77 7.66 -8.26
CA LEU A 42 4.06 6.91 -9.48
C LEU A 42 4.65 7.77 -10.61
N ASP A 43 4.11 8.97 -10.83
CA ASP A 43 4.44 9.83 -11.98
C ASP A 43 5.68 10.70 -11.70
N ALA A 44 5.81 11.20 -10.46
CA ALA A 44 6.95 12.03 -10.06
C ALA A 44 8.12 11.21 -9.48
N GLY A 45 7.94 9.89 -9.33
CA GLY A 45 8.95 9.00 -8.75
C GLY A 45 9.27 9.33 -7.28
N GLU A 46 8.35 9.95 -6.56
CA GLU A 46 8.56 10.26 -5.15
C GLU A 46 8.68 8.95 -4.34
N PRO A 47 9.69 8.79 -3.48
CA PRO A 47 9.83 7.56 -2.69
C PRO A 47 8.88 7.50 -1.49
N VAL A 48 7.99 8.49 -1.34
CA VAL A 48 7.16 8.68 -0.15
C VAL A 48 5.73 8.98 -0.53
N LEU A 49 4.80 8.19 0.01
CA LEU A 49 3.38 8.53 0.06
C LEU A 49 3.08 9.18 1.41
N ASP A 50 2.91 10.49 1.42
CA ASP A 50 2.64 11.25 2.64
C ASP A 50 1.13 11.42 2.85
N LEU A 51 0.60 10.84 3.93
CA LEU A 51 -0.80 10.95 4.32
C LEU A 51 -1.01 11.98 5.43
N ARG A 52 0.04 12.68 5.88
CA ARG A 52 -0.09 13.77 6.86
C ARG A 52 -0.95 14.88 6.25
N GLY A 53 -1.89 15.39 7.03
CA GLY A 53 -2.88 16.37 6.56
C GLY A 53 -3.98 15.79 5.67
N THR A 54 -3.99 14.48 5.39
CA THR A 54 -5.12 13.83 4.73
C THR A 54 -6.24 13.50 5.72
N GLY A 55 -7.48 13.49 5.23
CA GLY A 55 -8.64 13.16 6.06
C GLY A 55 -8.78 11.65 6.32
N GLN A 56 -9.63 11.30 7.28
CA GLN A 56 -10.04 9.92 7.58
C GLN A 56 -10.47 9.09 6.34
N LYS A 57 -10.97 9.76 5.29
CA LYS A 57 -11.35 9.12 4.02
C LYS A 57 -10.15 8.45 3.34
N SER A 58 -8.99 9.11 3.27
CA SER A 58 -7.77 8.57 2.66
C SER A 58 -7.25 7.35 3.40
N LEU A 59 -7.37 7.31 4.73
CA LEU A 59 -7.01 6.14 5.53
C LEU A 59 -7.95 4.95 5.27
N ARG A 60 -9.26 5.19 5.16
CA ARG A 60 -10.23 4.14 4.79
C ARG A 60 -9.97 3.59 3.40
N GLU A 61 -9.65 4.48 2.46
CA GLU A 61 -9.27 4.11 1.10
C GLU A 61 -7.96 3.31 1.07
N LEU A 62 -6.95 3.68 1.87
CA LEU A 62 -5.71 2.90 1.99
C LEU A 62 -5.99 1.49 2.52
N ARG A 63 -6.82 1.39 3.57
CA ARG A 63 -7.23 0.09 4.12
C ARG A 63 -7.92 -0.78 3.07
N LEU A 64 -8.84 -0.21 2.29
CA LEU A 64 -9.53 -0.91 1.21
C LEU A 64 -8.54 -1.38 0.14
N LEU A 65 -7.65 -0.49 -0.30
CA LEU A 65 -6.65 -0.76 -1.34
C LEU A 65 -5.73 -1.92 -0.94
N VAL A 66 -5.19 -1.87 0.29
CA VAL A 66 -4.30 -2.92 0.81
C VAL A 66 -5.04 -4.25 0.92
N MET A 67 -6.30 -4.24 1.35
CA MET A 67 -7.13 -5.45 1.41
C MET A 67 -7.34 -6.07 0.01
N LEU A 68 -7.61 -5.25 -1.01
CA LEU A 68 -7.79 -5.72 -2.39
C LEU A 68 -6.49 -6.34 -2.93
N VAL A 69 -5.36 -5.66 -2.75
CA VAL A 69 -4.03 -6.13 -3.16
C VAL A 69 -3.66 -7.44 -2.47
N ARG A 70 -3.86 -7.56 -1.15
CA ARG A 70 -3.61 -8.80 -0.39
C ARG A 70 -4.47 -9.95 -0.90
N ARG A 71 -5.77 -9.70 -1.09
CA ARG A 71 -6.72 -10.71 -1.57
C ARG A 71 -6.30 -11.27 -2.93
N ASP A 72 -5.88 -10.39 -3.83
CA ASP A 72 -5.46 -10.77 -5.17
C ASP A 72 -4.16 -11.60 -5.15
N ASN A 73 -3.16 -11.13 -4.40
CA ASN A 73 -1.89 -11.85 -4.22
C ASN A 73 -2.07 -13.24 -3.60
N LEU A 74 -2.96 -13.37 -2.62
CA LEU A 74 -3.31 -14.67 -2.03
C LEU A 74 -4.03 -15.59 -3.03
N ARG A 75 -4.96 -15.04 -3.82
CA ARG A 75 -5.69 -15.79 -4.86
C ARG A 75 -4.73 -16.37 -5.90
N PHE A 76 -3.74 -15.59 -6.31
CA PHE A 76 -2.75 -16.00 -7.30
C PHE A 76 -1.53 -16.71 -6.69
N ARG A 77 -1.49 -16.93 -5.38
CA ARG A 77 -0.40 -17.61 -4.64
C ARG A 77 0.99 -17.06 -5.00
N GLY A 78 1.09 -15.75 -5.21
CA GLY A 78 2.37 -15.13 -5.55
C GLY A 78 2.91 -15.55 -6.92
N ARG A 79 2.05 -15.81 -7.91
CA ARG A 79 2.47 -16.17 -9.29
C ARG A 79 3.50 -15.22 -9.91
N ASN A 80 3.52 -13.97 -9.44
CA ASN A 80 4.46 -12.92 -9.88
C ASN A 80 5.80 -12.94 -9.12
N PHE A 81 5.95 -13.83 -8.13
CA PHE A 81 7.15 -13.98 -7.32
C PHE A 81 7.94 -15.20 -7.78
N ALA A 82 9.22 -14.99 -8.08
CA ALA A 82 10.13 -16.07 -8.45
C ALA A 82 10.49 -16.97 -7.26
N ASP A 83 10.29 -16.49 -6.03
CA ASP A 83 10.66 -17.17 -4.78
C ASP A 83 9.54 -17.03 -3.74
N ARG A 84 9.25 -18.13 -3.03
CA ARG A 84 8.22 -18.19 -1.99
C ARG A 84 8.58 -17.36 -0.77
N ASP A 85 9.87 -17.24 -0.44
CA ASP A 85 10.29 -16.47 0.73
C ASP A 85 10.02 -14.98 0.52
N ARG A 86 10.34 -14.46 -0.67
CA ARG A 86 9.99 -13.08 -1.07
C ARG A 86 8.49 -12.83 -1.06
N PHE A 87 7.69 -13.80 -1.51
CA PHE A 87 6.23 -13.70 -1.45
C PHE A 87 5.72 -13.62 0.00
N SER A 88 6.28 -14.42 0.91
CA SER A 88 5.92 -14.38 2.33
C SER A 88 6.28 -13.02 2.96
N VAL A 89 7.49 -12.52 2.71
CA VAL A 89 7.94 -11.20 3.19
C VAL A 89 7.00 -10.09 2.69
N TYR A 90 6.63 -10.14 1.41
CA TYR A 90 5.70 -9.17 0.82
C TYR A 90 4.32 -9.21 1.50
N LEU A 91 3.75 -10.40 1.70
CA LEU A 91 2.45 -10.54 2.37
C LEU A 91 2.47 -10.04 3.81
N SER A 92 3.53 -10.32 4.57
CA SER A 92 3.72 -9.81 5.93
C SER A 92 3.79 -8.28 5.95
N ALA A 93 4.51 -7.67 5.00
CA ALA A 93 4.58 -6.22 4.89
C ALA A 93 3.21 -5.59 4.56
N LEU A 94 2.41 -6.23 3.69
CA LEU A 94 1.05 -5.78 3.40
C LEU A 94 0.12 -5.93 4.62
N GLU A 95 0.32 -6.95 5.44
CA GLU A 95 -0.44 -7.14 6.68
C GLU A 95 -0.12 -6.06 7.71
N GLU A 96 1.15 -5.72 7.87
CA GLU A 96 1.57 -4.59 8.69
C GLU A 96 0.93 -3.29 8.19
N LEU A 97 0.98 -3.03 6.88
CA LEU A 97 0.36 -1.84 6.30
C LEU A 97 -1.16 -1.79 6.55
N PHE A 98 -1.85 -2.94 6.45
CA PHE A 98 -3.27 -3.04 6.75
C PHE A 98 -3.57 -2.73 8.22
N ARG A 99 -2.75 -3.24 9.15
CA ARG A 99 -2.84 -2.94 10.57
C ARG A 99 -2.66 -1.45 10.83
N LEU A 100 -1.61 -0.84 10.27
CA LEU A 100 -1.34 0.59 10.41
C LEU A 100 -2.51 1.45 9.91
N ALA A 101 -3.09 1.10 8.76
CA ALA A 101 -4.26 1.78 8.19
C ALA A 101 -5.58 1.58 8.96
N THR A 102 -5.64 0.59 9.86
CA THR A 102 -6.84 0.26 10.64
C THR A 102 -6.80 0.78 12.07
N GLU A 103 -5.61 0.83 12.67
CA GLU A 103 -5.37 1.44 13.96
C GLU A 103 -5.78 2.91 13.91
N ARG A 104 -6.66 3.31 14.85
CA ARG A 104 -7.11 4.69 14.96
C ARG A 104 -5.93 5.56 15.41
N PRO A 105 -5.71 6.73 14.78
CA PRO A 105 -4.85 7.76 15.35
C PRO A 105 -5.42 8.26 16.69
#